data_AF-A0A2E0PA05-F1
#
_entry.id   AF-A0A2E0PA05-F1
#
_cell.length_a   1.000
_cell.length_b   1.000
_cell.length_c   1.000
_cell.angle_alpha   90.00
_cell.angle_beta   90.00
_cell.angle_gamma   90.00
#
_symmetry.space_group_name_H-M   'P 1'
#
loop_
_entity.id
_entity.type
_entity.pdbx_description
1 polymer ?
#
loop_
_entity_poly.entity_id
_entity_poly.type
_entity_poly.pdbx_seq_one_letter_code
_entity_poly.pdbx_strand_id
1 'polypeptide(L)'
;MVYKIAILGLILQVLLSLIAIISSSMQIGFIQRVQSGYYQSELEMNQAASANDMRHGAIDIVAGSVFLLSGIFILMWIYKAHKNAIEYGLDKKFTAGWAVGSFFIPILNFIRPFQAMIELHACSESPSNWQSSRLSNFNEIMANSPILIRLWWGLWMISFFLGQMIFKWEPLNPDEWLNYTYCEIGYSVYEIILTIVFIFVIKRIYENQKLNLLEQY
;
A
#
# COMPACT_ATOMS: atom_id res chain seq x y z
N MET A 1 -1.45 19.91 -6.06
CA MET A 1 -0.09 19.37 -6.32
C MET A 1 0.17 18.05 -5.58
N VAL A 2 0.12 18.03 -4.25
CA VAL A 2 0.44 16.83 -3.42
C VAL A 2 -0.37 15.57 -3.81
N TYR A 3 -1.67 15.70 -4.04
CA TYR A 3 -2.52 14.61 -4.55
C TYR A 3 -1.96 13.94 -5.81
N LYS A 4 -1.52 14.72 -6.80
CA LYS A 4 -0.99 14.18 -8.07
C LYS A 4 0.31 13.41 -7.85
N ILE A 5 1.16 13.89 -6.93
CA ILE A 5 2.43 13.23 -6.58
C ILE A 5 2.15 11.91 -5.85
N ALA A 6 1.20 11.89 -4.91
CA ALA A 6 0.79 10.65 -4.23
C ALA A 6 0.27 9.60 -5.22
N ILE A 7 -0.59 10.00 -6.18
CA ILE A 7 -1.06 9.10 -7.25
C ILE A 7 0.09 8.62 -8.14
N LEU A 8 1.02 9.50 -8.52
CA LEU A 8 2.19 9.11 -9.31
C LEU A 8 3.04 8.08 -8.57
N GLY A 9 3.30 8.28 -7.28
CA GLY A 9 4.03 7.33 -6.44
C GLY A 9 3.37 5.95 -6.41
N LEU A 10 2.04 5.90 -6.27
CA LEU A 10 1.28 4.64 -6.32
C LEU A 10 1.34 3.97 -7.71
N ILE A 11 1.30 4.74 -8.80
CA ILE A 11 1.46 4.20 -10.16
C ILE A 11 2.87 3.61 -10.34
N LEU A 12 3.91 4.29 -9.84
CA LEU A 12 5.28 3.77 -9.89
C LEU A 12 5.42 2.47 -9.11
N GLN A 13 4.74 2.33 -7.96
CA GLN A 13 4.70 1.07 -7.22
C GLN A 13 4.08 -0.06 -8.04
N VAL A 14 2.94 0.18 -8.72
CA VAL A 14 2.34 -0.83 -9.62
C VAL A 14 3.31 -1.24 -10.73
N LEU A 15 4.01 -0.29 -11.35
CA LEU A 15 4.98 -0.59 -12.40
C LEU A 15 6.16 -1.41 -11.85
N LEU A 16 6.65 -1.09 -10.66
CA LEU A 16 7.73 -1.84 -10.02
C LEU A 16 7.30 -3.25 -9.60
N SER A 17 6.07 -3.44 -9.13
CA SER A 17 5.51 -4.78 -8.88
C SER A 17 5.43 -5.61 -10.17
N LEU A 18 5.08 -5.00 -11.31
CA LEU A 18 5.11 -5.70 -12.61
C LEU A 18 6.54 -6.09 -13.02
N ILE A 19 7.51 -5.22 -12.80
CA ILE A 19 8.94 -5.52 -13.04
C ILE A 19 9.42 -6.64 -12.11
N ALA A 20 9.02 -6.63 -10.84
CA ALA A 20 9.33 -7.67 -9.88
C ALA A 20 8.79 -9.03 -10.32
N ILE A 21 7.54 -9.11 -10.78
CA ILE A 21 6.95 -10.35 -11.34
C ILE A 21 7.76 -10.89 -12.51
N ILE A 22 8.23 -10.02 -13.41
CA ILE A 22 9.11 -10.43 -14.53
C ILE A 22 10.44 -10.96 -13.99
N SER A 23 11.04 -10.28 -13.01
CA SER A 23 12.30 -10.72 -12.39
C SER A 23 12.16 -12.07 -11.68
N SER A 24 11.10 -12.27 -10.91
CA SER A 24 10.79 -13.54 -10.23
C SER A 24 10.55 -14.67 -11.25
N SER A 25 9.94 -14.36 -12.40
CA SER A 25 9.82 -15.34 -13.50
C SER A 25 11.19 -15.77 -14.05
N MET A 26 12.15 -14.84 -14.13
CA MET A 26 13.53 -15.15 -14.51
C MET A 26 14.24 -15.98 -13.43
N GLN A 27 13.98 -15.71 -12.15
CA GLN A 27 14.51 -16.48 -11.02
C GLN A 27 13.99 -17.93 -11.04
N ILE A 28 12.71 -18.16 -11.34
CA ILE A 28 12.17 -19.51 -11.56
C ILE A 28 12.99 -20.25 -12.63
N GLY A 29 13.26 -19.61 -13.76
CA GLY A 29 14.08 -20.20 -14.82
C GLY A 29 15.52 -20.47 -14.40
N PHE A 30 16.10 -19.63 -13.53
CA PHE A 30 17.42 -19.87 -12.94
C PHE A 30 17.40 -21.11 -12.02
N ILE A 31 16.43 -21.19 -11.11
CA ILE A 31 16.28 -22.32 -10.17
C ILE A 31 16.08 -23.64 -10.92
N GLN A 32 15.24 -23.65 -11.96
CA GLN A 32 15.01 -24.84 -12.79
C GLN A 32 16.27 -25.30 -13.52
N ARG A 33 17.15 -24.38 -13.95
CA ARG A 33 18.46 -24.72 -14.53
C ARG A 33 19.40 -25.33 -13.49
N VAL A 34 19.37 -24.85 -12.24
CA VAL A 34 20.12 -25.47 -11.14
C VAL A 34 19.62 -26.91 -10.92
N GLN A 35 18.30 -27.11 -10.84
CA GLN A 35 17.70 -28.43 -10.61
C GLN A 35 17.97 -29.44 -11.73
N SER A 36 18.03 -28.98 -12.99
CA SER A 36 18.30 -29.86 -14.13
C SER A 36 19.78 -30.21 -14.32
N GLY A 37 20.68 -29.69 -13.49
CA GLY A 37 22.12 -29.86 -13.65
C GLY A 37 22.67 -29.19 -14.92
N TYR A 38 22.03 -28.10 -15.37
CA TYR A 38 22.39 -27.39 -16.60
C TYR A 38 23.82 -26.84 -16.57
N TYR A 39 24.23 -26.27 -15.43
CA TYR A 39 25.53 -25.63 -15.27
C TYR A 39 26.65 -26.68 -15.22
N GLN A 40 27.69 -26.48 -16.03
CA GLN A 40 28.78 -27.44 -16.18
C GLN A 40 29.87 -27.27 -15.12
N SER A 41 29.85 -26.14 -14.41
CA SER A 41 30.79 -25.83 -13.32
C SER A 41 30.14 -25.01 -12.22
N GLU A 42 30.68 -25.13 -11.01
CA GLU A 42 30.27 -24.32 -9.86
C GLU A 42 30.47 -22.82 -10.13
N LEU A 43 31.53 -22.45 -10.85
CA LEU A 43 31.81 -21.06 -11.22
C LEU A 43 30.69 -20.45 -12.08
N GLU A 44 30.21 -21.19 -13.08
CA GLU A 44 29.13 -20.75 -13.97
C GLU A 44 27.82 -20.57 -13.20
N MET A 45 27.49 -21.53 -12.32
CA MET A 45 26.31 -21.46 -11.46
C MET A 45 26.38 -20.25 -10.51
N ASN A 46 27.53 -20.02 -9.87
CA ASN A 46 27.72 -18.91 -8.92
C ASN A 46 27.65 -17.53 -9.61
N GLN A 47 28.12 -17.42 -10.85
CA GLN A 47 27.97 -16.19 -11.64
C GLN A 47 26.51 -15.91 -11.98
N ALA A 48 25.76 -16.94 -12.39
CA ALA A 48 24.33 -16.83 -12.67
C ALA A 48 23.52 -16.48 -11.41
N ALA A 49 23.86 -17.08 -10.26
CA ALA A 49 23.27 -16.77 -8.96
C ALA A 49 23.54 -15.30 -8.58
N SER A 50 24.79 -14.86 -8.65
CA SER A 50 25.17 -13.47 -8.32
C SER A 50 24.45 -12.45 -9.21
N ALA A 51 24.29 -12.74 -10.50
CA ALA A 51 23.54 -11.88 -11.43
C ALA A 51 22.04 -11.86 -11.11
N ASN A 52 21.47 -12.99 -10.67
CA ASN A 52 20.10 -13.06 -10.18
C ASN A 52 19.91 -12.21 -8.93
N ASP A 53 20.76 -12.41 -7.92
CA ASP A 53 20.66 -11.73 -6.62
C ASP A 53 20.86 -10.23 -6.77
N MET A 54 21.82 -9.80 -7.60
CA MET A 54 22.03 -8.38 -7.89
C MET A 54 20.80 -7.74 -8.55
N ARG A 55 20.12 -8.45 -9.46
CA ARG A 55 18.91 -7.95 -10.13
C ARG A 55 17.75 -7.82 -9.13
N HIS A 56 17.50 -8.85 -8.33
CA HIS A 56 16.46 -8.83 -7.30
C HIS A 56 16.73 -7.74 -6.27
N GLY A 57 17.94 -7.69 -5.71
CA GLY A 57 18.33 -6.66 -4.74
C GLY A 57 18.20 -5.24 -5.28
N ALA A 58 18.56 -5.00 -6.55
CA ALA A 58 18.37 -3.68 -7.17
C ALA A 58 16.88 -3.30 -7.29
N ILE A 59 16.02 -4.25 -7.69
CA ILE A 59 14.57 -4.01 -7.77
C ILE A 59 14.00 -3.71 -6.39
N ASP A 60 14.38 -4.48 -5.37
CA ASP A 60 13.90 -4.31 -4.00
C ASP A 60 14.32 -2.96 -3.40
N ILE A 61 15.57 -2.53 -3.63
CA ILE A 61 16.07 -1.22 -3.19
C ILE A 61 15.27 -0.10 -3.84
N VAL A 62 15.02 -0.17 -5.16
CA VAL A 62 14.25 0.85 -5.89
C VAL A 62 12.79 0.85 -5.44
N ALA A 63 12.16 -0.33 -5.33
CA ALA A 63 10.79 -0.48 -4.85
C ALA A 63 10.61 0.04 -3.43
N GLY A 64 11.50 -0.34 -2.51
CA GLY A 64 11.50 0.16 -1.13
C GLY A 64 11.67 1.68 -1.05
N SER A 65 12.56 2.25 -1.88
CA SER A 65 12.75 3.70 -1.94
C SER A 65 11.50 4.43 -2.44
N VAL A 66 10.88 3.92 -3.51
CA VAL A 66 9.63 4.48 -4.05
C VAL A 66 8.48 4.33 -3.05
N PHE A 67 8.39 3.20 -2.33
CA PHE A 67 7.42 2.98 -1.27
C PHE A 67 7.55 4.03 -0.16
N LEU A 68 8.77 4.23 0.37
CA LEU A 68 9.03 5.22 1.44
C LEU A 68 8.69 6.65 1.00
N LEU A 69 9.18 7.06 -0.18
CA LEU A 69 8.91 8.39 -0.72
C LEU A 69 7.41 8.60 -0.99
N SER A 70 6.74 7.61 -1.58
CA SER A 70 5.30 7.66 -1.79
C SER A 70 4.54 7.76 -0.48
N GLY A 71 4.95 7.00 0.54
CA GLY A 71 4.39 7.05 1.89
C GLY A 71 4.41 8.45 2.47
N ILE A 72 5.52 9.18 2.33
CA ILE A 72 5.61 10.59 2.76
C ILE A 72 4.56 11.44 2.05
N PHE A 73 4.44 11.36 0.72
CA PHE A 73 3.46 12.15 -0.02
C PHE A 73 2.01 11.76 0.26
N ILE A 74 1.74 10.48 0.52
CA ILE A 74 0.43 9.98 0.94
C ILE A 74 0.07 10.55 2.31
N LEU A 75 0.98 10.49 3.30
CA LEU A 75 0.75 11.07 4.62
C LEU A 75 0.56 12.59 4.56
N MET A 76 1.35 13.29 3.74
CA MET A 76 1.14 14.72 3.47
C MET A 76 -0.22 15.00 2.83
N TRP A 77 -0.69 14.14 1.92
CA TRP A 77 -2.03 14.24 1.34
C TRP A 77 -3.11 14.02 2.41
N ILE A 78 -3.00 12.99 3.24
CA ILE A 78 -3.94 12.73 4.35
C ILE A 78 -4.02 13.95 5.28
N TYR A 79 -2.87 14.51 5.67
CA TYR A 79 -2.81 15.71 6.49
C TYR A 79 -3.55 16.88 5.83
N LYS A 80 -3.25 17.18 4.57
CA LYS A 80 -3.87 18.30 3.84
C LYS A 80 -5.37 18.09 3.64
N ALA A 81 -5.79 16.87 3.29
CA ALA A 81 -7.21 16.55 3.10
C ALA A 81 -8.00 16.72 4.41
N HIS A 82 -7.41 16.36 5.56
CA HIS A 82 -8.01 16.62 6.86
C HIS A 82 -8.04 18.11 7.21
N LYS A 83 -6.96 18.85 6.93
CA LYS A 83 -6.90 20.30 7.18
C LYS A 83 -7.94 21.06 6.36
N ASN A 84 -8.06 20.76 5.06
CA ASN A 84 -9.07 21.37 4.19
C ASN A 84 -10.49 21.13 4.73
N ALA A 85 -10.77 19.90 5.21
CA ALA A 85 -12.06 19.58 5.79
C ALA A 85 -12.37 20.37 7.09
N ILE A 86 -11.35 20.72 7.89
CA ILE A 86 -11.51 21.60 9.06
C ILE A 86 -11.81 23.04 8.62
N GLU A 87 -11.12 23.53 7.59
CA GLU A 87 -11.34 24.88 7.05
C GLU A 87 -12.76 25.06 6.48
N TYR A 88 -13.43 23.98 6.07
CA TYR A 88 -14.84 24.00 5.64
C TYR A 88 -15.86 23.90 6.79
N GLY A 89 -15.40 23.97 8.05
CA GLY A 89 -16.28 23.97 9.23
C GLY A 89 -16.95 22.62 9.52
N LEU A 90 -16.39 21.51 9.00
CA LEU A 90 -16.96 20.18 9.17
C LEU A 90 -16.70 19.64 10.58
N ASP A 91 -17.69 19.00 11.18
CA ASP A 91 -17.57 18.34 12.47
C ASP A 91 -16.58 17.17 12.40
N LYS A 92 -15.53 17.21 13.22
CA LYS A 92 -14.35 16.34 13.13
C LYS A 92 -13.95 15.86 14.52
N LYS A 93 -13.70 14.55 14.65
CA LYS A 93 -13.07 13.91 15.80
C LYS A 93 -11.55 13.92 15.70
N PHE A 94 -10.99 13.76 14.50
CA PHE A 94 -9.55 13.67 14.31
C PHE A 94 -8.95 14.97 13.77
N THR A 95 -7.95 15.48 14.47
CA THR A 95 -7.07 16.53 13.91
C THR A 95 -6.22 15.95 12.77
N ALA A 96 -5.80 16.80 11.82
CA ALA A 96 -4.90 16.40 10.74
C ALA A 96 -3.59 15.77 11.26
N GLY A 97 -3.07 16.26 12.40
CA GLY A 97 -1.90 15.71 13.06
C GLY A 97 -2.13 14.30 13.60
N TRP A 98 -3.26 14.05 14.26
CA TRP A 98 -3.61 12.71 14.77
C TRP A 98 -3.91 11.70 13.66
N ALA A 99 -4.51 12.14 12.55
CA ALA A 99 -4.75 11.29 11.38
C ALA A 99 -3.45 10.71 10.81
N VAL A 100 -2.37 11.50 10.80
CA VAL A 100 -1.05 11.06 10.32
C VAL A 100 -0.21 10.41 11.43
N GLY A 101 -0.13 11.05 12.60
CA GLY A 101 0.72 10.60 13.71
C GLY A 101 0.36 9.20 14.21
N SER A 102 -0.91 8.80 14.06
CA SER A 102 -1.35 7.46 14.47
C SER A 102 -0.75 6.31 13.66
N PHE A 103 -0.29 6.55 12.42
CA PHE A 103 0.44 5.53 11.64
C PHE A 103 1.78 5.13 12.27
N PHE A 104 2.36 6.00 13.10
CA PHE A 104 3.66 5.79 13.72
C PHE A 104 3.57 5.19 15.14
N ILE A 105 2.35 4.97 15.64
CA ILE A 105 2.12 4.40 16.97
C ILE A 105 1.69 2.94 16.78
N PRO A 106 2.51 1.94 17.16
CA PRO A 106 2.31 0.54 16.74
C PRO A 106 0.90 -0.01 16.95
N ILE A 107 0.31 0.18 18.13
CA ILE A 107 -1.03 -0.31 18.44
C ILE A 107 -2.12 0.51 17.74
N LEU A 108 -1.94 1.84 17.67
CA LEU A 108 -2.93 2.71 17.05
C LEU A 108 -2.92 2.63 15.52
N ASN A 109 -1.79 2.26 14.91
CA ASN A 109 -1.64 2.10 13.48
C ASN A 109 -2.64 1.09 12.89
N PHE A 110 -3.12 0.13 13.68
CA PHE A 110 -4.11 -0.85 13.25
C PHE A 110 -5.57 -0.37 13.26
N ILE A 111 -5.86 0.77 13.91
CA ILE A 111 -7.24 1.21 14.17
C ILE A 111 -7.47 2.67 13.77
N ARG A 112 -6.60 3.57 14.19
CA ARG A 112 -6.81 5.01 14.09
C ARG A 112 -6.73 5.54 12.66
N PRO A 113 -5.80 5.09 11.80
CA PRO A 113 -5.80 5.56 10.42
C PRO A 113 -7.07 5.18 9.67
N PHE A 114 -7.60 3.98 9.92
CA PHE A 114 -8.88 3.55 9.37
C PHE A 114 -10.03 4.47 9.77
N GLN A 115 -10.15 4.77 11.07
CA GLN A 115 -11.16 5.69 11.59
C GLN A 115 -11.04 7.09 10.98
N ALA A 116 -9.82 7.61 10.87
CA ALA A 116 -9.55 8.92 10.27
C ALA A 116 -9.93 8.96 8.77
N MET A 117 -9.69 7.88 8.02
CA MET A 117 -10.05 7.80 6.61
C MET A 117 -11.57 7.69 6.40
N ILE A 118 -12.28 6.96 7.27
CA ILE A 118 -13.76 6.92 7.27
C ILE A 118 -14.33 8.31 7.54
N GLU A 119 -13.83 8.97 8.59
CA GLU A 119 -14.22 10.35 8.90
C GLU A 119 -14.01 11.27 7.71
N LEU A 120 -12.80 11.24 7.14
CA LEU A 120 -12.42 12.07 6.01
C LEU A 120 -13.37 11.86 4.83
N HIS A 121 -13.70 10.61 4.51
CA HIS A 121 -14.62 10.31 3.43
C HIS A 121 -16.03 10.79 3.72
N ALA A 122 -16.58 10.47 4.90
CA ALA A 122 -17.96 10.81 5.24
C ALA A 122 -18.18 12.32 5.33
N CYS A 123 -17.23 13.06 5.93
CA CYS A 123 -17.21 14.52 5.91
C CYS A 123 -17.17 15.07 4.49
N SER A 124 -16.46 14.41 3.58
CA SER A 124 -16.31 14.88 2.19
C SER A 124 -17.51 14.51 1.32
N GLU A 125 -18.21 13.41 1.57
CA GLU A 125 -19.36 12.98 0.75
C GLU A 125 -20.67 13.68 1.13
N SER A 126 -20.91 13.91 2.42
CA SER A 126 -22.13 14.57 2.87
C SER A 126 -21.90 15.41 4.13
N PRO A 127 -21.27 16.60 3.97
CA PRO A 127 -21.00 17.54 5.05
C PRO A 127 -22.13 17.76 6.05
N SER A 128 -23.35 17.97 5.55
CA SER A 128 -24.54 18.33 6.34
C SER A 128 -25.12 17.16 7.16
N ASN A 129 -24.82 15.92 6.76
CA ASN A 129 -25.36 14.71 7.38
C ASN A 129 -24.33 14.00 8.28
N TRP A 130 -23.09 14.48 8.29
CA TRP A 130 -22.02 13.89 9.09
C TRP A 130 -22.07 14.37 10.55
N GLN A 131 -21.76 13.45 11.48
CA GLN A 131 -21.61 13.74 12.91
C GLN A 131 -20.44 12.94 13.45
N SER A 132 -19.50 13.60 14.14
CA SER A 132 -18.29 12.98 14.69
C SER A 132 -18.58 11.93 15.77
N SER A 133 -19.77 12.01 16.39
CA SER A 133 -20.30 11.01 17.32
C SER A 133 -20.38 9.60 16.71
N ARG A 134 -20.58 9.47 15.39
CA ARG A 134 -20.63 8.16 14.69
C ARG A 134 -19.33 7.35 14.80
N LEU A 135 -18.24 7.98 15.25
CA LEU A 135 -16.94 7.34 15.48
C LEU A 135 -16.74 6.93 16.96
N SER A 136 -17.76 6.99 17.82
CA SER A 136 -17.66 6.52 19.21
C SER A 136 -17.90 5.01 19.35
N ASN A 137 -18.64 4.41 18.41
CA ASN A 137 -19.02 2.99 18.45
C ASN A 137 -18.49 2.24 17.23
N PHE A 138 -17.78 1.12 17.45
CA PHE A 138 -17.21 0.32 16.36
C PHE A 138 -18.26 -0.22 15.37
N ASN A 139 -19.44 -0.59 15.86
CA ASN A 139 -20.52 -1.07 15.00
C ASN A 139 -21.02 0.04 14.06
N GLU A 140 -21.11 1.28 14.55
CA GLU A 140 -21.49 2.43 13.74
C GLU A 140 -20.39 2.81 12.75
N ILE A 141 -19.12 2.72 13.17
CA ILE A 141 -17.96 2.92 12.28
C ILE A 141 -18.08 1.96 11.09
N MET A 142 -18.28 0.67 11.35
CA MET A 142 -18.34 -0.34 10.28
C MET A 142 -19.57 -0.20 9.39
N ALA A 143 -20.74 0.10 9.96
CA ALA A 143 -21.98 0.30 9.22
C ALA A 143 -21.93 1.49 8.27
N ASN A 144 -21.26 2.59 8.66
CA ASN A 144 -21.14 3.81 7.87
C ASN A 144 -19.86 3.88 7.03
N SER A 145 -18.98 2.87 7.12
CA SER A 145 -17.77 2.83 6.30
C SER A 145 -18.10 2.53 4.83
N PRO A 146 -17.56 3.28 3.87
CA PRO A 146 -17.62 2.89 2.47
C PRO A 146 -16.91 1.55 2.27
N ILE A 147 -17.49 0.68 1.43
CA ILE A 147 -16.91 -0.64 1.13
C ILE A 147 -15.46 -0.53 0.65
N LEU A 148 -15.17 0.50 -0.15
CA LEU A 148 -13.84 0.73 -0.70
C LEU A 148 -12.78 1.01 0.37
N ILE A 149 -13.13 1.74 1.44
CA ILE A 149 -12.22 2.03 2.55
C ILE A 149 -12.02 0.78 3.41
N ARG A 150 -13.08 -0.01 3.63
CA ARG A 150 -12.96 -1.31 4.32
C ARG A 150 -12.06 -2.28 3.57
N LEU A 151 -12.24 -2.37 2.24
CA LEU A 151 -11.42 -3.22 1.38
C LEU A 151 -9.95 -2.78 1.40
N TRP A 152 -9.68 -1.49 1.19
CA TRP A 152 -8.33 -0.96 1.28
C TRP A 152 -7.67 -1.30 2.63
N TRP A 153 -8.37 -1.05 3.74
CA TRP A 153 -7.80 -1.29 5.07
C TRP A 153 -7.55 -2.77 5.34
N GLY A 154 -8.53 -3.63 5.02
CA GLY A 154 -8.37 -5.08 5.16
C GLY A 154 -7.21 -5.61 4.31
N LEU A 155 -7.07 -5.11 3.08
CA LEU A 155 -5.97 -5.50 2.21
C LEU A 155 -4.61 -5.03 2.76
N TRP A 156 -4.54 -3.79 3.25
CA TRP A 156 -3.30 -3.24 3.83
C TRP A 156 -2.87 -4.01 5.08
N MET A 157 -3.82 -4.39 5.93
CA MET A 157 -3.57 -5.22 7.11
C MET A 157 -2.99 -6.59 6.75
N ILE A 158 -3.58 -7.28 5.77
CA ILE A 158 -3.10 -8.59 5.32
C ILE A 158 -1.73 -8.45 4.65
N SER A 159 -1.51 -7.41 3.83
CA SER A 159 -0.20 -7.11 3.24
C SER A 159 0.89 -7.02 4.29
N PHE A 160 0.63 -6.30 5.39
CA PHE A 160 1.60 -6.14 6.47
C PHE A 160 2.06 -7.50 7.01
N PHE A 161 1.15 -8.44 7.26
CA PHE A 161 1.53 -9.77 7.74
C PHE A 161 2.23 -10.62 6.67
N LEU A 162 1.71 -10.63 5.43
CA LEU A 162 2.31 -11.38 4.32
C LEU A 162 3.74 -10.93 4.03
N GLY A 163 3.97 -9.61 3.97
CA GLY A 163 5.31 -9.05 3.75
C GLY A 163 6.29 -9.44 4.85
N GLN A 164 5.86 -9.45 6.12
CA GLN A 164 6.71 -9.90 7.24
C GLN A 164 7.02 -11.40 7.20
N MET A 165 6.09 -12.23 6.72
CA MET A 165 6.32 -13.67 6.55
C MET A 165 7.32 -13.96 5.45
N ILE A 166 7.15 -13.32 4.27
CA ILE A 166 8.04 -13.51 3.13
C ILE A 166 9.45 -12.99 3.47
N PHE A 167 9.56 -11.78 4.03
CA PHE A 167 10.86 -11.19 4.37
C PHE A 167 11.71 -12.04 5.35
N LYS A 168 11.07 -12.81 6.22
CA LYS A 168 11.74 -13.69 7.19
C LYS A 168 11.96 -15.12 6.70
N TRP A 169 11.44 -15.46 5.53
CA TRP A 169 11.61 -16.79 4.97
C TRP A 169 13.01 -16.90 4.36
N GLU A 170 13.84 -17.79 4.91
CA GLU A 170 15.14 -18.15 4.37
C GLU A 170 15.06 -19.54 3.69
N PRO A 171 14.93 -19.63 2.36
CA PRO A 171 14.80 -20.91 1.67
C PRO A 171 16.11 -21.70 1.67
N LEU A 172 16.05 -22.99 2.02
CA LEU A 172 17.24 -23.81 2.26
C LEU A 172 17.70 -24.63 1.06
N ASN A 173 16.84 -24.83 0.07
CA ASN A 173 17.07 -25.69 -1.08
C ASN A 173 16.34 -25.16 -2.33
N PRO A 174 16.67 -25.64 -3.54
CA PRO A 174 16.06 -25.15 -4.78
C PRO A 174 14.52 -25.24 -4.82
N ASP A 175 13.92 -26.28 -4.24
CA ASP A 175 12.47 -26.45 -4.21
C ASP A 175 11.79 -25.40 -3.30
N GLU A 176 12.38 -25.12 -2.14
CA GLU A 176 11.93 -24.03 -1.26
C GLU A 176 12.10 -22.66 -1.91
N TRP A 177 13.22 -22.42 -2.61
CA TRP A 177 13.42 -21.20 -3.38
C TRP A 177 12.36 -21.01 -4.46
N LEU A 178 11.92 -22.10 -5.09
CA LEU A 178 10.85 -22.06 -6.08
C LEU A 178 9.51 -21.67 -5.44
N ASN A 179 9.16 -22.29 -4.30
CA ASN A 179 7.95 -21.95 -3.55
C ASN A 179 7.96 -20.49 -3.05
N TYR A 180 9.10 -20.05 -2.52
CA TYR A 180 9.32 -18.66 -2.11
C TYR A 180 9.06 -17.70 -3.29
N THR A 181 9.62 -18.00 -4.46
CA THR A 181 9.46 -17.16 -5.67
C THR A 181 7.99 -17.12 -6.15
N TYR A 182 7.25 -18.22 -6.05
CA TYR A 182 5.81 -18.22 -6.34
C TYR A 182 5.02 -17.36 -5.35
N CYS A 183 5.37 -17.42 -4.06
CA CYS A 183 4.78 -16.56 -3.04
C CYS A 183 5.07 -15.07 -3.29
N GLU A 184 6.29 -14.72 -3.72
CA GLU A 184 6.63 -13.34 -4.10
C GLU A 184 5.81 -12.83 -5.29
N ILE A 185 5.59 -13.67 -6.31
CA ILE A 185 4.72 -13.32 -7.45
C ILE A 185 3.30 -13.09 -6.96
N GLY A 186 2.76 -14.00 -6.13
CA GLY A 186 1.44 -13.87 -5.54
C GLY A 186 1.30 -12.58 -4.71
N TYR A 187 2.31 -12.27 -3.90
CA TYR A 187 2.37 -11.05 -3.11
C TYR A 187 2.46 -9.79 -3.99
N SER A 188 3.24 -9.82 -5.07
CA SER A 188 3.33 -8.71 -6.03
C SER A 188 1.98 -8.44 -6.71
N VAL A 189 1.24 -9.48 -7.09
CA VAL A 189 -0.13 -9.35 -7.63
C VAL A 189 -1.07 -8.77 -6.58
N TYR A 190 -0.96 -9.23 -5.35
CA TYR A 190 -1.74 -8.72 -4.22
C TYR A 190 -1.49 -7.23 -3.98
N GLU A 191 -0.23 -6.80 -3.99
CA GLU A 191 0.17 -5.39 -3.84
C GLU A 191 -0.37 -4.51 -4.96
N ILE A 192 -0.41 -4.99 -6.21
CA ILE A 192 -1.03 -4.28 -7.33
C ILE A 192 -2.51 -4.03 -7.05
N ILE A 193 -3.24 -5.06 -6.58
CA ILE A 193 -4.67 -4.94 -6.26
C ILE A 193 -4.88 -3.94 -5.11
N LEU A 194 -4.14 -4.08 -4.02
CA LEU A 194 -4.17 -3.16 -2.87
C LEU A 194 -3.92 -1.71 -3.32
N THR A 195 -2.90 -1.51 -4.14
CA THR A 195 -2.51 -0.17 -4.64
C THR A 195 -3.60 0.44 -5.52
N ILE A 196 -4.19 -0.35 -6.42
CA ILE A 196 -5.32 0.10 -7.26
C ILE A 196 -6.52 0.50 -6.40
N VAL A 197 -6.89 -0.34 -5.43
CA VAL A 197 -7.98 -0.04 -4.49
C VAL A 197 -7.70 1.27 -3.75
N PHE A 198 -6.46 1.48 -3.28
CA PHE A 198 -6.10 2.71 -2.59
C PHE A 198 -6.12 3.95 -3.49
N ILE A 199 -5.69 3.83 -4.76
CA ILE A 199 -5.85 4.90 -5.76
C ILE A 199 -7.31 5.32 -5.88
N PHE A 200 -8.25 4.36 -5.91
CA PHE A 200 -9.67 4.68 -5.96
C PHE A 200 -10.16 5.37 -4.68
N VAL A 201 -9.68 4.98 -3.49
CA VAL A 201 -9.99 5.68 -2.22
C VAL A 201 -9.57 7.14 -2.30
N ILE A 202 -8.32 7.39 -2.70
CA ILE A 202 -7.75 8.75 -2.81
C ILE A 202 -8.53 9.58 -3.83
N LYS A 203 -8.82 9.02 -5.02
CA LYS A 203 -9.59 9.69 -6.08
C LYS A 203 -10.99 10.08 -5.60
N ARG A 204 -11.73 9.14 -5.02
CA ARG A 204 -13.10 9.36 -4.55
C ARG A 204 -13.17 10.47 -3.51
N ILE A 205 -12.26 10.47 -2.52
CA ILE A 205 -12.21 11.52 -1.50
C ILE A 205 -11.88 12.88 -2.14
N TYR A 206 -10.91 12.92 -3.04
CA TYR A 206 -10.51 14.15 -3.71
C TYR A 206 -11.62 14.76 -4.57
N GLU A 207 -12.34 13.93 -5.33
CA GLU A 207 -13.47 14.36 -6.16
C GLU A 207 -14.62 14.91 -5.30
N ASN A 208 -14.99 14.22 -4.23
CA ASN A 208 -16.01 14.67 -3.28
C ASN A 208 -15.66 16.03 -2.66
N GLN A 209 -14.40 16.22 -2.23
CA GLN A 209 -13.96 17.51 -1.69
C GLN A 209 -13.97 18.63 -2.74
N LYS A 210 -13.65 18.31 -4.01
CA LYS A 210 -13.65 19.29 -5.10
C LYS A 210 -15.08 19.73 -5.47
N LEU A 211 -16.04 18.81 -5.48
CA LEU A 211 -17.45 19.12 -5.78
C LEU A 211 -18.05 20.06 -4.73
N ASN A 212 -17.90 19.75 -3.44
CA ASN A 212 -18.44 20.59 -2.38
C ASN A 212 -17.84 22.01 -2.36
N LEU A 213 -16.57 22.15 -2.76
CA LEU A 213 -15.94 23.46 -2.93
C LEU A 213 -16.61 24.29 -4.02
N LEU A 214 -17.05 23.66 -5.11
CA LEU A 214 -17.70 24.34 -6.23
C LEU A 214 -19.16 24.71 -5.93
N GLU A 215 -19.84 23.95 -5.05
CA GLU A 215 -21.21 24.25 -4.63
C GLU A 215 -21.31 25.37 -3.59
N GLN A 216 -20.19 25.80 -2.99
CA GLN A 216 -20.14 26.90 -2.02
C GLN A 216 -19.95 28.30 -2.65
N TYR A 217 -19.77 28.38 -3.98
CA TYR A 217 -19.64 29.63 -4.76
C TYR A 217 -20.70 29.72 -5.85
#